data_AF-W5UCD0-F1
#
_entry.id   AF-W5UCD0-F1
#
_cell.length_a   1.000
_cell.length_b   1.000
_cell.length_c   1.000
_cell.angle_alpha   90.00
_cell.angle_beta   90.00
_cell.angle_gamma   90.00
#
_symmetry.space_group_name_H-M   'P 1'
#
loop_
_entity.id
_entity.type
_entity.pdbx_description
1 polymer ?
#
loop_
_entity_poly.entity_id
_entity_poly.type
_entity_poly.pdbx_seq_one_letter_code
_entity_poly.pdbx_strand_id
1 'polypeptide(L)'
;MESCDDGGLNVGASSIEENYFQGYTFTDRSHSSRVVKSIMDLCLEDGLFADVTITVEGREFLLHRLVLSAQSSFFRSMFTSNLRETHDRHIELKDVSAPVFQLLVDYIYHGTIKLQVEDLQDTYEMADMYQLTALFEECSRFLSRTVDVKNCLQVMWLADRHSDQELYTAAKHCAKIHLVQLHQTEEFLNLPLRLLIDIIKDGVPSSQNPTAAIESWINHNKVEREEFADMLSDSLKEIGENVHIYLIGKEETRTHSLAVSLHCADDDAISVSGQNSLCHQITAACKHGGDLYVVGGSIPRRMWKCNMRTMDWERCAPLPRDRLHHALVSIASEDAIYSLGGKTLQDTLSNGVVYYTVRANTWTETSKLDTAVSGAAGVHLDGIIYLLGGEENDADFFTRPSRLIQCFDTAAQKCRTKPYVLPFAGRMHAAAHKDLIFVVAEGDSLVCYNPLLDSFTRLRFPEVWSCVPSLWKVASCNGCIYVFRDKCKKGDADTLKLNPATSVVSVIKGIKILLTNWQFVLA
;
A
#
# COMPACT_ATOMS: atom_id res chain seq x y z
N MET A 1 46.27 27.31 -31.28
CA MET A 1 45.45 28.53 -31.47
C MET A 1 44.93 28.86 -30.08
N GLU A 2 45.67 29.62 -29.26
CA GLU A 2 45.85 31.10 -29.32
C GLU A 2 44.53 31.84 -29.03
N SER A 3 44.44 32.95 -28.29
CA SER A 3 45.39 33.82 -27.53
C SER A 3 44.60 34.50 -26.38
N CYS A 4 45.12 35.24 -25.39
CA CYS A 4 46.44 35.79 -25.02
C CYS A 4 46.92 35.20 -23.66
N ASP A 5 48.03 35.52 -22.98
CA ASP A 5 49.00 36.65 -22.90
C ASP A 5 48.59 37.87 -22.05
N ASP A 6 49.09 37.94 -20.81
CA ASP A 6 49.47 39.18 -20.12
C ASP A 6 50.51 38.87 -19.02
N GLY A 7 51.71 39.43 -19.14
CA GLY A 7 52.71 39.49 -18.07
C GLY A 7 52.63 40.87 -17.43
N GLY A 8 52.48 41.02 -16.11
CA GLY A 8 53.31 40.39 -15.07
C GLY A 8 54.32 41.43 -14.57
N LEU A 9 54.53 41.52 -13.25
CA LEU A 9 55.63 42.30 -12.67
C LEU A 9 55.96 41.78 -11.27
N ASN A 10 57.26 41.65 -11.00
CA ASN A 10 57.82 41.00 -9.81
C ASN A 10 58.73 42.00 -9.10
N VAL A 11 58.46 42.32 -7.81
CA VAL A 11 59.35 43.16 -6.99
C VAL A 11 59.37 42.68 -5.54
N GLY A 12 60.50 42.08 -5.14
CA GLY A 12 61.25 42.54 -3.96
C GLY A 12 60.88 42.04 -2.55
N ALA A 13 61.89 41.39 -1.94
CA ALA A 13 62.25 41.50 -0.51
C ALA A 13 61.34 40.87 0.57
N SER A 14 61.67 39.61 0.90
CA SER A 14 61.97 39.10 2.26
C SER A 14 61.11 39.49 3.48
N SER A 15 60.61 38.42 4.11
CA SER A 15 60.38 38.24 5.56
C SER A 15 59.39 39.16 6.28
N ILE A 16 58.13 38.74 6.26
CA ILE A 16 57.26 38.79 7.44
C ILE A 16 56.80 37.36 7.71
N GLU A 17 56.95 36.88 8.95
CA GLU A 17 56.41 35.59 9.38
C GLU A 17 54.89 35.71 9.51
N GLU A 18 54.14 35.27 8.50
CA GLU A 18 52.68 35.24 8.59
C GLU A 18 52.21 34.04 9.42
N ASN A 19 51.51 34.33 10.52
CA ASN A 19 50.96 33.35 11.45
C ASN A 19 49.96 32.41 10.77
N TYR A 20 50.39 31.18 10.47
CA TYR A 20 49.54 30.13 9.89
C TYR A 20 48.53 29.48 10.85
N PHE A 21 48.29 30.04 12.04
CA PHE A 21 47.18 29.65 12.92
C PHE A 21 45.88 30.35 12.51
N GLN A 22 45.39 30.02 11.31
CA GLN A 22 43.98 30.22 10.99
C GLN A 22 43.14 29.36 11.94
N GLY A 23 42.12 29.96 12.56
CA GLY A 23 41.42 29.40 13.72
C GLY A 23 40.80 28.02 13.47
N TYR A 24 40.92 27.14 14.47
CA TYR A 24 40.32 25.80 14.47
C TYR A 24 39.14 25.72 15.44
N THR A 25 37.96 25.36 14.93
CA THR A 25 36.77 25.08 15.76
C THR A 25 36.75 23.60 16.16
N PHE A 26 36.98 23.32 17.44
CA PHE A 26 36.76 22.00 18.01
C PHE A 26 35.26 21.72 18.18
N THR A 27 34.81 20.48 17.93
CA THR A 27 33.42 20.07 18.15
C THR A 27 33.38 18.69 18.82
N ASP A 28 33.08 18.67 20.12
CA ASP A 28 32.85 17.43 20.86
C ASP A 28 31.44 16.89 20.56
N ARG A 29 31.40 15.85 19.71
CA ARG A 29 30.16 15.16 19.30
C ARG A 29 29.41 14.47 20.45
N SER A 30 30.03 14.31 21.61
CA SER A 30 29.47 13.63 22.78
C SER A 30 29.14 14.56 23.95
N HIS A 31 29.40 15.87 23.80
CA HIS A 31 29.18 16.86 24.87
C HIS A 31 27.73 16.88 25.35
N SER A 32 26.76 16.95 24.44
CA SER A 32 25.32 16.95 24.78
C SER A 32 24.89 15.70 25.53
N SER A 33 25.27 14.51 25.06
CA SER A 33 24.93 13.24 25.72
C SER A 33 25.53 13.13 27.12
N ARG A 34 26.77 13.59 27.34
CA ARG A 34 27.37 13.62 28.68
C ARG A 34 26.67 14.62 29.60
N VAL A 35 26.35 15.82 29.12
CA VAL A 35 25.63 16.84 29.91
C VAL A 35 24.23 16.36 30.30
N VAL A 36 23.46 15.83 29.34
CA VAL A 36 22.12 15.27 29.62
C VAL A 36 22.20 14.13 30.63
N LYS A 37 23.16 13.20 30.47
CA LYS A 37 23.34 12.12 31.44
C LYS A 37 23.65 12.68 32.84
N SER A 38 24.65 13.55 32.99
CA SER A 38 25.01 14.09 34.30
C SER A 38 23.90 14.92 34.95
N ILE A 39 23.03 15.58 34.17
CA ILE A 39 21.83 16.24 34.71
C ILE A 39 20.85 15.19 35.27
N MET A 40 20.58 14.11 34.53
CA MET A 40 19.68 13.05 35.00
C MET A 40 20.26 12.30 36.21
N ASP A 41 21.57 12.03 36.24
CA ASP A 41 22.26 11.41 37.38
C ASP A 41 22.05 12.28 38.66
N LEU A 42 22.29 13.60 38.58
CA LEU A 42 22.06 14.56 39.69
C LEU A 42 20.59 14.62 40.16
N CYS A 43 19.64 14.52 39.22
CA CYS A 43 18.21 14.59 39.52
C CYS A 43 17.66 13.29 40.12
N LEU A 44 18.17 12.12 39.70
CA LEU A 44 17.63 10.80 40.05
C LEU A 44 18.41 10.09 41.16
N GLU A 45 19.74 10.11 41.12
CA GLU A 45 20.58 9.42 42.10
C GLU A 45 20.80 10.28 43.36
N ASP A 46 21.17 11.55 43.17
CA ASP A 46 21.47 12.48 44.28
C ASP A 46 20.23 13.24 44.79
N GLY A 47 19.14 13.31 44.00
CA GLY A 47 17.92 14.04 44.35
C GLY A 47 18.10 15.56 44.48
N LEU A 48 19.11 16.13 43.81
CA LEU A 48 19.52 17.52 43.97
C LEU A 48 18.81 18.47 43.00
N PHE A 49 18.66 19.73 43.42
CA PHE A 49 18.12 20.85 42.63
C PHE A 49 16.61 20.83 42.34
N ALA A 50 15.82 19.97 43.01
CA ALA A 50 14.36 19.96 42.89
C ALA A 50 13.73 21.32 43.29
N ASP A 51 13.14 22.01 42.31
CA ASP A 51 12.66 23.40 42.38
C ASP A 51 11.13 23.53 42.24
N VAL A 52 10.42 22.40 42.11
CA VAL A 52 8.95 22.34 42.17
C VAL A 52 8.49 21.06 42.88
N THR A 53 7.41 21.18 43.66
CA THR A 53 6.65 20.07 44.23
C THR A 53 5.31 20.00 43.52
N ILE A 54 4.99 18.87 42.89
CA ILE A 54 3.66 18.64 42.30
C ILE A 54 2.88 17.68 43.19
N THR A 55 1.65 18.03 43.55
CA THR A 55 0.76 17.22 44.38
C THR A 55 -0.37 16.65 43.52
N VAL A 56 -0.55 15.33 43.56
CA VAL A 56 -1.57 14.59 42.81
C VAL A 56 -2.25 13.59 43.75
N GLU A 57 -3.57 13.70 43.91
CA GLU A 57 -4.36 12.85 44.85
C GLU A 57 -3.76 12.77 46.27
N GLY A 58 -3.13 13.86 46.74
CA GLY A 58 -2.45 13.93 48.04
C GLY A 58 -1.06 13.28 48.11
N ARG A 59 -0.52 12.76 46.99
CA ARG A 59 0.89 12.35 46.88
C ARG A 59 1.74 13.50 46.35
N GLU A 60 2.90 13.72 46.95
CA GLU A 60 3.84 14.78 46.56
C GLU A 60 5.00 14.22 45.72
N PHE A 61 5.33 14.93 44.64
CA PHE A 61 6.40 14.61 43.71
C PHE A 61 7.40 15.78 43.68
N LEU A 62 8.63 15.56 44.16
CA LEU A 62 9.73 16.53 44.08
C LEU A 62 10.37 16.44 42.71
N LEU A 63 10.29 17.51 41.92
CA LEU A 63 10.62 17.52 40.50
C LEU A 63 11.39 18.78 40.10
N HIS A 64 11.84 18.80 38.84
CA HIS A 64 12.70 19.82 38.26
C HIS A 64 11.98 20.52 37.10
N ARG A 65 11.72 21.83 37.23
CA ARG A 65 11.04 22.66 36.23
C ARG A 65 11.73 22.59 34.87
N LEU A 66 13.07 22.56 34.85
CA LEU A 66 13.87 22.45 33.63
C LEU A 66 13.63 21.12 32.91
N VAL A 67 13.64 19.99 33.62
CA VAL A 67 13.47 18.65 33.02
C VAL A 67 12.05 18.47 32.50
N LEU A 68 11.04 18.82 33.31
CA LEU A 68 9.63 18.81 32.90
C LEU A 68 9.40 19.70 31.66
N SER A 69 9.92 20.94 31.68
CA SER A 69 9.79 21.87 30.55
C SER A 69 10.56 21.42 29.30
N ALA A 70 11.64 20.66 29.45
CA ALA A 70 12.39 20.16 28.31
C ALA A 70 11.58 19.14 27.51
N GLN A 71 10.90 18.21 28.20
CA GLN A 71 10.16 17.11 27.57
C GLN A 71 8.68 17.40 27.29
N SER A 72 8.04 18.26 28.08
CA SER A 72 6.60 18.58 27.97
C SER A 72 6.39 20.06 27.66
N SER A 73 5.70 20.36 26.55
CA SER A 73 5.28 21.73 26.24
C SER A 73 4.14 22.23 27.14
N PHE A 74 3.36 21.33 27.75
CA PHE A 74 2.40 21.69 28.80
C PHE A 74 3.11 22.28 30.02
N PHE A 75 4.09 21.56 30.59
CA PHE A 75 4.85 22.07 31.75
C PHE A 75 5.71 23.29 31.40
N ARG A 76 6.29 23.33 30.19
CA ARG A 76 6.96 24.54 29.69
C ARG A 76 6.02 25.75 29.71
N SER A 77 4.80 25.59 29.19
CA SER A 77 3.81 26.68 29.14
C SER A 77 3.39 27.09 30.54
N MET A 78 3.10 26.14 31.43
CA MET A 78 2.78 26.39 32.83
C MET A 78 3.89 27.22 33.53
N PHE A 79 5.15 26.79 33.43
CA PHE A 79 6.28 27.41 34.15
C PHE A 79 6.87 28.66 33.48
N THR A 80 6.41 29.03 32.28
CA THR A 80 6.82 30.27 31.58
C THR A 80 5.68 31.27 31.37
N SER A 81 4.44 30.90 31.70
CA SER A 81 3.29 31.81 31.71
C SER A 81 3.42 32.90 32.78
N ASN A 82 2.63 33.98 32.70
CA ASN A 82 2.56 35.01 33.74
C ASN A 82 1.48 34.71 34.80
N LEU A 83 1.23 33.43 35.11
CA LEU A 83 0.20 33.00 36.06
C LEU A 83 0.78 32.81 37.49
N ARG A 84 0.02 32.20 38.41
CA ARG A 84 0.45 32.04 39.82
C ARG A 84 1.44 30.88 39.97
N GLU A 85 1.21 29.83 39.19
CA GLU A 85 1.94 28.56 39.09
C GLU A 85 3.41 28.76 38.68
N THR A 86 3.71 29.87 38.02
CA THR A 86 5.07 30.31 37.66
C THR A 86 5.92 30.63 38.89
N HIS A 87 5.29 31.15 39.95
CA HIS A 87 5.96 31.67 41.15
C HIS A 87 5.77 30.78 42.39
N ASP A 88 4.77 29.91 42.40
CA ASP A 88 4.55 28.97 43.51
C ASP A 88 5.50 27.76 43.41
N ARG A 89 6.05 27.31 44.54
CA ARG A 89 6.85 26.07 44.57
C ARG A 89 5.96 24.83 44.62
N HIS A 90 4.70 24.94 45.04
CA HIS A 90 3.76 23.83 45.16
C HIS A 90 2.63 23.98 44.14
N ILE A 91 2.34 22.92 43.39
CA ILE A 91 1.32 22.91 42.33
C ILE A 91 0.45 21.66 42.51
N GLU A 92 -0.87 21.86 42.63
CA GLU A 92 -1.84 20.77 42.78
C GLU A 92 -2.49 20.45 41.42
N LEU A 93 -2.39 19.22 40.94
CA LEU A 93 -3.09 18.75 39.74
C LEU A 93 -4.27 17.86 40.13
N LYS A 94 -5.44 18.12 39.54
CA LYS A 94 -6.73 17.51 39.94
C LYS A 94 -7.31 16.54 38.92
N ASP A 95 -6.90 16.67 37.66
CA ASP A 95 -7.47 15.94 36.52
C ASP A 95 -6.56 14.77 36.07
N VAL A 96 -5.75 14.22 36.97
CA VAL A 96 -4.87 13.06 36.73
C VAL A 96 -4.79 12.18 37.97
N SER A 97 -4.72 10.86 37.79
CA SER A 97 -4.51 9.93 38.90
C SER A 97 -3.02 9.80 39.23
N ALA A 98 -2.70 9.53 40.49
CA ALA A 98 -1.31 9.39 40.93
C ALA A 98 -0.52 8.27 40.22
N PRO A 99 -1.11 7.11 39.83
CA PRO A 99 -0.42 6.10 39.02
C PRO A 99 -0.06 6.60 37.61
N VAL A 100 -0.99 7.29 36.93
CA VAL A 100 -0.76 7.84 35.58
C VAL A 100 0.28 8.96 35.63
N PHE A 101 0.26 9.77 36.70
CA PHE A 101 1.28 10.80 36.92
C PHE A 101 2.66 10.21 37.23
N GLN A 102 2.74 9.09 37.95
CA GLN A 102 4.01 8.37 38.14
C GLN A 102 4.58 7.87 36.79
N LEU A 103 3.75 7.29 35.91
CA LEU A 103 4.18 6.86 34.57
C LEU A 103 4.71 8.02 33.72
N LEU A 104 4.07 9.20 33.81
CA LEU A 104 4.55 10.43 33.18
C LEU A 104 5.94 10.83 33.70
N VAL A 105 6.14 10.83 35.02
CA VAL A 105 7.42 11.18 35.65
C VAL A 105 8.49 10.17 35.26
N ASP A 106 8.18 8.87 35.35
CA ASP A 106 9.10 7.80 34.99
C ASP A 106 9.56 7.93 33.53
N TYR A 107 8.64 8.21 32.60
CA TYR A 107 8.96 8.47 31.20
C TYR A 107 9.83 9.72 31.00
N ILE A 108 9.49 10.86 31.63
CA ILE A 108 10.22 12.13 31.45
C ILE A 108 11.69 12.02 31.92
N TYR A 109 11.96 11.28 33.00
CA TYR A 109 13.31 11.17 33.56
C TYR A 109 14.12 10.00 33.00
N HIS A 110 13.50 8.82 32.80
CA HIS A 110 14.22 7.63 32.33
C HIS A 110 14.19 7.47 30.79
N GLY A 111 13.28 8.16 30.10
CA GLY A 111 13.08 8.03 28.65
C GLY A 111 12.48 6.69 28.21
N THR A 112 12.00 5.86 29.14
CA THR A 112 11.50 4.51 28.89
C THR A 112 10.17 4.26 29.58
N ILE A 113 9.22 3.66 28.87
CA ILE A 113 7.94 3.20 29.41
C ILE A 113 7.60 1.82 28.83
N LYS A 114 6.92 0.98 29.61
CA LYS A 114 6.45 -0.34 29.15
C LYS A 114 4.97 -0.25 28.79
N LEU A 115 4.68 -0.09 27.50
CA LEU A 115 3.29 -0.10 27.02
C LEU A 115 2.70 -1.51 27.14
N GLN A 116 1.61 -1.66 27.89
CA GLN A 116 0.73 -2.83 27.90
C GLN A 116 -0.62 -2.47 27.29
N VAL A 117 -1.35 -3.45 26.77
CA VAL A 117 -2.66 -3.21 26.11
C VAL A 117 -3.70 -2.65 27.09
N GLU A 118 -3.61 -3.04 28.37
CA GLU A 118 -4.50 -2.57 29.45
C GLU A 118 -4.29 -1.08 29.81
N ASP A 119 -3.04 -0.62 29.89
CA ASP A 119 -2.69 0.78 30.23
C ASP A 119 -2.61 1.70 28.99
N LEU A 120 -2.78 1.16 27.78
CA LEU A 120 -2.46 1.88 26.54
C LEU A 120 -3.34 3.10 26.30
N GLN A 121 -4.64 3.01 26.62
CA GLN A 121 -5.56 4.14 26.50
C GLN A 121 -5.15 5.26 27.46
N ASP A 122 -5.03 4.97 28.75
CA ASP A 122 -4.63 5.96 29.77
C ASP A 122 -3.27 6.61 29.46
N THR A 123 -2.31 5.82 28.95
CA THR A 123 -0.99 6.33 28.54
C THR A 123 -1.08 7.25 27.32
N TYR A 124 -1.93 6.91 26.34
CA TYR A 124 -2.17 7.74 25.15
C TYR A 124 -2.85 9.07 25.53
N GLU A 125 -3.89 9.03 26.37
CA GLU A 125 -4.60 10.23 26.85
C GLU A 125 -3.69 11.14 27.68
N MET A 126 -2.86 10.56 28.56
CA MET A 126 -1.85 11.28 29.32
C MET A 126 -0.80 11.93 28.39
N ALA A 127 -0.31 11.20 27.39
CA ALA A 127 0.72 11.70 26.49
C ALA A 127 0.24 12.90 25.66
N ASP A 128 -1.04 12.93 25.25
CA ASP A 128 -1.65 14.10 24.62
C ASP A 128 -1.85 15.26 25.61
N MET A 129 -2.51 14.99 26.74
CA MET A 129 -2.83 16.00 27.76
C MET A 129 -1.58 16.76 28.24
N TYR A 130 -0.48 16.05 28.48
CA TYR A 130 0.79 16.63 28.91
C TYR A 130 1.75 16.93 27.75
N GLN A 131 1.30 16.79 26.50
CA GLN A 131 2.01 17.15 25.28
C GLN A 131 3.41 16.51 25.18
N LEU A 132 3.47 15.20 25.42
CA LEU A 132 4.64 14.33 25.28
C LEU A 132 4.65 13.71 23.87
N THR A 133 4.91 14.52 22.85
CA THR A 133 4.72 14.18 21.43
C THR A 133 5.30 12.82 21.02
N ALA A 134 6.55 12.52 21.41
CA ALA A 134 7.20 11.26 21.05
C ALA A 134 6.55 10.02 21.69
N LEU A 135 5.96 10.16 22.89
CA LEU A 135 5.19 9.10 23.54
C LEU A 135 3.82 8.95 22.88
N PHE A 136 3.14 10.06 22.61
CA PHE A 136 1.84 10.08 21.93
C PHE A 136 1.91 9.38 20.57
N GLU A 137 2.91 9.71 19.76
CA GLU A 137 3.17 9.04 18.47
C GLU A 137 3.45 7.53 18.62
N GLU A 138 4.15 7.09 19.66
CA GLU A 138 4.40 5.67 19.91
C GLU A 138 3.12 4.94 20.33
N CYS A 139 2.33 5.54 21.21
CA CYS A 139 1.03 5.01 21.62
C CYS A 139 0.05 4.94 20.44
N SER A 140 -0.01 5.97 19.59
CA SER A 140 -0.79 5.98 18.34
C SER A 140 -0.36 4.84 17.41
N ARG A 141 0.94 4.71 17.13
CA ARG A 141 1.50 3.65 16.29
C ARG A 141 1.31 2.25 16.88
N PHE A 142 1.24 2.11 18.20
CA PHE A 142 0.87 0.86 18.87
C PHE A 142 -0.63 0.58 18.68
N LEU A 143 -1.51 1.53 19.01
CA LEU A 143 -2.96 1.42 18.86
C LEU A 143 -3.32 1.01 17.42
N SER A 144 -2.74 1.68 16.41
CA SER A 144 -2.96 1.39 14.99
C SER A 144 -2.61 -0.05 14.59
N ARG A 145 -1.64 -0.70 15.26
CA ARG A 145 -1.29 -2.11 15.02
C ARG A 145 -2.24 -3.10 15.71
N THR A 146 -3.00 -2.62 16.70
CA THR A 146 -3.98 -3.41 17.48
C THR A 146 -5.43 -3.18 17.05
N VAL A 147 -5.68 -2.36 16.02
CA VAL A 147 -7.03 -2.16 15.45
C VAL A 147 -7.54 -3.48 14.86
N ASP A 148 -8.64 -3.96 15.44
CA ASP A 148 -9.40 -5.15 15.05
C ASP A 148 -10.90 -4.84 15.12
N VAL A 149 -11.75 -5.70 14.58
CA VAL A 149 -13.22 -5.55 14.59
C VAL A 149 -13.73 -5.23 15.99
N LYS A 150 -13.19 -5.88 17.02
CA LYS A 150 -13.64 -5.75 18.42
C LYS A 150 -13.40 -4.39 19.06
N ASN A 151 -12.42 -3.61 18.60
CA ASN A 151 -12.03 -2.34 19.23
C ASN A 151 -12.07 -1.14 18.27
N CYS A 152 -12.24 -1.36 16.96
CA CYS A 152 -12.11 -0.31 15.94
C CYS A 152 -13.01 0.91 16.19
N LEU A 153 -14.24 0.72 16.68
CA LEU A 153 -15.15 1.84 16.98
C LEU A 153 -14.70 2.67 18.20
N GLN A 154 -14.23 2.01 19.26
CA GLN A 154 -13.66 2.67 20.45
C GLN A 154 -12.36 3.41 20.10
N VAL A 155 -11.46 2.78 19.33
CA VAL A 155 -10.22 3.40 18.86
C VAL A 155 -10.50 4.57 17.91
N MET A 156 -11.51 4.47 17.04
CA MET A 156 -11.92 5.58 16.17
C MET A 156 -12.46 6.76 16.99
N TRP A 157 -13.26 6.50 18.04
CA TRP A 157 -13.75 7.55 18.94
C TRP A 157 -12.62 8.20 19.77
N LEU A 158 -11.67 7.40 20.24
CA LEU A 158 -10.47 7.89 20.94
C LEU A 158 -9.62 8.78 20.01
N ALA A 159 -9.33 8.33 18.80
CA ALA A 159 -8.56 9.08 17.82
C ALA A 159 -9.24 10.41 17.43
N ASP A 160 -10.56 10.41 17.25
CA ASP A 160 -11.36 11.61 16.99
C ASP A 160 -11.28 12.65 18.11
N ARG A 161 -11.40 12.22 19.38
CA ARG A 161 -11.28 13.10 20.55
C ARG A 161 -9.90 13.77 20.65
N HIS A 162 -8.84 13.04 20.31
CA HIS A 162 -7.45 13.51 20.38
C HIS A 162 -6.92 14.07 19.04
N SER A 163 -7.79 14.26 18.05
CA SER A 163 -7.43 14.78 16.71
C SER A 163 -6.34 13.98 15.97
N ASP A 164 -6.17 12.68 16.28
CA ASP A 164 -5.22 11.80 15.61
C ASP A 164 -5.81 11.28 14.29
N GLN A 165 -5.46 11.97 13.20
CA GLN A 165 -5.97 11.66 11.88
C GLN A 165 -5.45 10.32 11.33
N GLU A 166 -4.25 9.86 11.70
CA GLU A 166 -3.69 8.60 11.21
C GLU A 166 -4.41 7.41 11.84
N LEU A 167 -4.50 7.41 13.17
CA LEU A 167 -5.20 6.38 13.93
C LEU A 167 -6.70 6.37 13.61
N TYR A 168 -7.33 7.53 13.48
CA TYR A 168 -8.72 7.66 13.07
C TYR A 168 -8.95 7.02 11.69
N THR A 169 -8.06 7.28 10.73
CA THR A 169 -8.19 6.73 9.36
C THR A 169 -8.03 5.21 9.35
N ALA A 170 -7.11 4.65 10.13
CA ALA A 170 -6.93 3.21 10.27
C ALA A 170 -8.16 2.54 10.92
N ALA A 171 -8.66 3.09 12.03
CA ALA A 171 -9.83 2.60 12.75
C ALA A 171 -11.11 2.69 11.91
N LYS A 172 -11.31 3.82 11.23
CA LYS A 172 -12.39 4.05 10.25
C LYS A 172 -12.35 3.07 9.08
N HIS A 173 -11.16 2.74 8.56
CA HIS A 173 -11.03 1.75 7.49
C HIS A 173 -11.47 0.36 7.97
N CYS A 174 -11.05 -0.06 9.17
CA CYS A 174 -11.50 -1.32 9.79
C CYS A 174 -13.03 -1.36 9.93
N ALA A 175 -13.64 -0.28 10.46
CA ALA A 175 -15.09 -0.17 10.60
C ALA A 175 -15.85 -0.30 9.26
N LYS A 176 -15.34 0.33 8.18
CA LYS A 176 -15.94 0.22 6.83
C LYS A 176 -15.93 -1.20 6.27
N ILE A 177 -14.82 -1.93 6.43
CA ILE A 177 -14.65 -3.26 5.80
C ILE A 177 -15.25 -4.41 6.62
N HIS A 178 -15.66 -4.15 7.86
CA HIS A 178 -16.29 -5.11 8.78
C HIS A 178 -17.68 -4.67 9.28
N LEU A 179 -18.32 -3.70 8.63
CA LEU A 179 -19.62 -3.13 9.05
C LEU A 179 -20.71 -4.20 9.27
N VAL A 180 -20.70 -5.29 8.50
CA VAL A 180 -21.65 -6.41 8.66
C VAL A 180 -21.47 -7.20 9.97
N GLN A 181 -20.31 -7.09 10.63
CA GLN A 181 -20.06 -7.66 11.96
C GLN A 181 -20.34 -6.65 13.07
N LEU A 182 -20.25 -5.36 12.76
CA LEU A 182 -20.38 -4.26 13.72
C LEU A 182 -21.81 -3.78 13.90
N HIS A 183 -22.68 -3.87 12.89
CA HIS A 183 -23.96 -3.15 12.90
C HIS A 183 -24.96 -3.57 13.99
N GLN A 184 -24.70 -4.67 14.69
CA GLN A 184 -25.52 -5.18 15.80
C GLN A 184 -24.88 -4.96 17.19
N THR A 185 -23.65 -4.41 17.26
CA THR A 185 -22.95 -4.20 18.54
C THR A 185 -23.42 -2.91 19.21
N GLU A 186 -23.40 -2.87 20.55
CA GLU A 186 -23.85 -1.69 21.30
C GLU A 186 -22.99 -0.45 20.98
N GLU A 187 -21.70 -0.63 20.71
CA GLU A 187 -20.77 0.42 20.33
C GLU A 187 -21.15 1.06 18.99
N PHE A 188 -21.64 0.27 18.03
CA PHE A 188 -22.14 0.79 16.75
C PHE A 188 -23.50 1.47 16.92
N LEU A 189 -24.42 0.87 17.68
CA LEU A 189 -25.76 1.43 17.87
C LEU A 189 -25.74 2.75 18.66
N ASN A 190 -24.72 2.97 19.51
CA ASN A 190 -24.48 4.23 20.22
C ASN A 190 -23.58 5.23 19.46
N LEU A 191 -23.14 4.91 18.24
CA LEU A 191 -22.23 5.77 17.47
C LEU A 191 -22.86 7.16 17.17
N PRO A 192 -22.15 8.28 17.38
CA PRO A 192 -22.61 9.61 16.98
C PRO A 192 -22.87 9.72 15.47
N LEU A 193 -23.93 10.45 15.08
CA LEU A 193 -24.35 10.64 13.68
C LEU A 193 -23.19 11.10 12.76
N ARG A 194 -22.36 12.06 13.22
CA ARG A 194 -21.18 12.54 12.47
C ARG A 194 -20.23 11.39 12.11
N LEU A 195 -19.96 10.49 13.05
CA LEU A 195 -19.05 9.37 12.83
C LEU A 195 -19.65 8.31 11.89
N LEU A 196 -20.98 8.09 11.95
CA LEU A 196 -21.68 7.22 11.00
C LEU A 196 -21.61 7.79 9.58
N ILE A 197 -21.93 9.07 9.41
CA ILE A 197 -21.80 9.80 8.13
C ILE A 197 -20.37 9.67 7.61
N ASP A 198 -19.36 9.84 8.48
CA ASP A 198 -17.97 9.69 8.10
C ASP A 198 -17.64 8.29 7.57
N ILE A 199 -18.12 7.23 8.21
CA ILE A 199 -17.95 5.84 7.75
C ILE A 199 -18.56 5.66 6.34
N ILE A 200 -19.79 6.15 6.11
CA ILE A 200 -20.54 5.87 4.87
C ILE A 200 -20.20 6.79 3.68
N LYS A 201 -19.85 8.06 3.92
CA LYS A 201 -19.67 9.08 2.85
C LYS A 201 -18.48 8.80 1.92
N ASP A 202 -17.40 8.26 2.48
CA ASP A 202 -16.16 8.03 1.75
C ASP A 202 -16.29 6.86 0.76
N GLY A 203 -17.25 5.97 1.01
CA GLY A 203 -17.44 4.72 0.27
C GLY A 203 -17.39 3.49 1.17
N VAL A 204 -18.48 2.70 1.19
CA VAL A 204 -18.56 1.41 1.90
C VAL A 204 -18.81 0.29 0.89
N PRO A 205 -18.14 -0.88 1.01
CA PRO A 205 -18.41 -2.02 0.13
C PRO A 205 -19.86 -2.49 0.24
N SER A 206 -20.58 -2.65 -0.88
CA SER A 206 -21.96 -3.18 -0.87
C SER A 206 -22.08 -4.57 -0.21
N SER A 207 -21.00 -5.36 -0.21
CA SER A 207 -20.91 -6.65 0.49
C SER A 207 -21.01 -6.55 2.02
N GLN A 208 -20.82 -5.35 2.58
CA GLN A 208 -20.98 -5.05 4.01
C GLN A 208 -22.40 -4.58 4.37
N ASN A 209 -23.32 -4.55 3.40
CA ASN A 209 -24.75 -4.24 3.58
C ASN A 209 -25.01 -2.93 4.35
N PRO A 210 -24.45 -1.78 3.90
CA PRO A 210 -24.49 -0.53 4.65
C PRO A 210 -25.92 -0.03 4.93
N THR A 211 -26.87 -0.27 4.04
CA THR A 211 -28.29 0.09 4.23
C THR A 211 -28.88 -0.60 5.45
N ALA A 212 -28.62 -1.91 5.63
CA ALA A 212 -29.06 -2.63 6.82
C ALA A 212 -28.36 -2.15 8.11
N ALA A 213 -27.13 -1.65 8.00
CA ALA A 213 -26.43 -1.05 9.13
C ALA A 213 -27.03 0.32 9.53
N ILE A 214 -27.36 1.16 8.56
CA ILE A 214 -28.09 2.43 8.75
C ILE A 214 -29.46 2.17 9.38
N GLU A 215 -30.23 1.20 8.85
CA GLU A 215 -31.51 0.78 9.43
C GLU A 215 -31.36 0.29 10.87
N SER A 216 -30.31 -0.49 11.18
CA SER A 216 -30.05 -0.98 12.54
C SER A 216 -29.79 0.19 13.51
N TRP A 217 -28.98 1.17 13.09
CA TRP A 217 -28.67 2.37 13.87
C TRP A 217 -29.91 3.25 14.08
N ILE A 218 -30.73 3.47 13.05
CA ILE A 218 -31.97 4.25 13.16
C ILE A 218 -32.95 3.55 14.11
N ASN A 219 -33.20 2.24 13.93
CA ASN A 219 -34.18 1.50 14.71
C ASN A 219 -33.85 1.42 16.21
N HIS A 220 -32.57 1.53 16.61
CA HIS A 220 -32.17 1.54 18.01
C HIS A 220 -32.73 2.73 18.82
N ASN A 221 -32.83 3.91 18.20
CA ASN A 221 -33.51 5.06 18.77
C ASN A 221 -34.36 5.75 17.69
N LYS A 222 -35.42 5.05 17.29
CA LYS A 222 -36.23 5.45 16.13
C LYS A 222 -36.82 6.86 16.26
N VAL A 223 -37.26 7.25 17.46
CA VAL A 223 -37.95 8.52 17.71
C VAL A 223 -37.08 9.73 17.36
N GLU A 224 -35.78 9.68 17.68
CA GLU A 224 -34.85 10.78 17.42
C GLU A 224 -34.07 10.61 16.11
N ARG A 225 -34.02 9.41 15.53
CA ARG A 225 -33.16 9.09 14.38
C ARG A 225 -33.89 8.93 13.05
N GLU A 226 -35.22 8.81 13.04
CA GLU A 226 -36.01 8.67 11.80
C GLU A 226 -35.90 9.91 10.89
N GLU A 227 -35.66 11.11 11.44
CA GLU A 227 -35.40 12.33 10.66
C GLU A 227 -34.08 12.33 9.88
N PHE A 228 -33.11 11.48 10.25
CA PHE A 228 -31.83 11.36 9.55
C PHE A 228 -31.83 10.32 8.42
N ALA A 229 -32.94 9.59 8.21
CA ALA A 229 -33.00 8.49 7.24
C ALA A 229 -32.68 8.95 5.81
N ASP A 230 -33.30 10.04 5.35
CA ASP A 230 -33.08 10.60 4.02
C ASP A 230 -31.63 11.11 3.87
N MET A 231 -31.12 11.86 4.87
CA MET A 231 -29.75 12.39 4.88
C MET A 231 -28.69 11.27 4.85
N LEU A 232 -28.89 10.21 5.63
CA LEU A 232 -27.99 9.04 5.65
C LEU A 232 -28.04 8.28 4.33
N SER A 233 -29.20 8.22 3.68
CA SER A 233 -29.37 7.61 2.36
C SER A 233 -28.68 8.42 1.26
N ASP A 234 -28.85 9.75 1.26
CA ASP A 234 -28.18 10.67 0.33
C ASP A 234 -26.65 10.71 0.55
N SER A 235 -26.20 10.54 1.79
CA SER A 235 -24.78 10.48 2.15
C SER A 235 -24.15 9.11 1.90
N LEU A 236 -24.93 8.06 1.67
CA LEU A 236 -24.42 6.70 1.48
C LEU A 236 -23.78 6.57 0.10
N LYS A 237 -22.44 6.53 0.07
CA LYS A 237 -21.69 6.10 -1.09
C LYS A 237 -21.48 4.60 -1.03
N GLU A 238 -22.31 3.83 -1.72
CA GLU A 238 -22.01 2.42 -1.97
C GLU A 238 -20.89 2.28 -3.00
N ILE A 239 -19.75 1.71 -2.57
CA ILE A 239 -18.76 1.16 -3.49
C ILE A 239 -19.21 -0.27 -3.79
N GLY A 240 -19.80 -0.50 -4.96
CA GLY A 240 -19.93 -1.86 -5.46
C GLY A 240 -18.54 -2.50 -5.54
N GLU A 241 -18.33 -3.68 -4.95
CA GLU A 241 -17.13 -4.51 -5.19
C GLU A 241 -17.21 -5.08 -6.62
N ASN A 242 -17.07 -4.18 -7.59
CA ASN A 242 -17.28 -4.36 -9.01
C ASN A 242 -16.06 -5.03 -9.65
N VAL A 243 -15.69 -6.19 -9.13
CA VAL A 243 -14.74 -7.13 -9.71
C VAL A 243 -15.33 -7.72 -11.00
N HIS A 244 -15.09 -7.02 -12.11
CA HIS A 244 -15.60 -7.37 -13.44
C HIS A 244 -14.73 -8.41 -14.14
N ILE A 245 -14.90 -9.68 -13.79
CA ILE A 245 -14.26 -10.79 -14.50
C ILE A 245 -14.87 -10.94 -15.91
N TYR A 246 -14.20 -10.43 -16.95
CA TYR A 246 -14.64 -10.62 -18.33
C TYR A 246 -14.23 -12.00 -18.88
N LEU A 247 -15.22 -12.72 -19.42
CA LEU A 247 -15.03 -13.92 -20.22
C LEU A 247 -15.25 -13.54 -21.68
N ILE A 248 -14.19 -13.55 -22.49
CA ILE A 248 -14.26 -13.26 -23.92
C ILE A 248 -14.20 -14.59 -24.67
N GLY A 249 -15.35 -15.10 -25.07
CA GLY A 249 -15.51 -16.43 -25.64
C GLY A 249 -16.53 -16.46 -26.77
N LYS A 250 -16.51 -17.55 -27.54
CA LYS A 250 -17.50 -17.79 -28.59
C LYS A 250 -18.48 -18.88 -28.14
N GLU A 251 -19.73 -18.48 -27.91
CA GLU A 251 -20.80 -19.31 -27.33
C GLU A 251 -21.03 -20.60 -28.15
N GLU A 252 -21.00 -20.51 -29.49
CA GLU A 252 -21.19 -21.62 -30.43
C GLU A 252 -20.14 -22.73 -30.32
N THR A 253 -18.88 -22.38 -30.03
CA THR A 253 -17.74 -23.34 -30.01
C THR A 253 -17.45 -23.88 -28.60
N ARG A 254 -18.16 -23.40 -27.57
CA ARG A 254 -17.89 -23.65 -26.14
C ARG A 254 -16.48 -23.24 -25.68
N THR A 255 -15.69 -22.58 -26.53
CA THR A 255 -14.34 -22.10 -26.22
C THR A 255 -14.41 -20.69 -25.65
N HIS A 256 -14.01 -20.56 -24.39
CA HIS A 256 -13.97 -19.29 -23.67
C HIS A 256 -12.50 -18.93 -23.39
N SER A 257 -12.09 -17.70 -23.70
CA SER A 257 -10.83 -17.12 -23.23
C SER A 257 -11.11 -16.23 -22.03
N LEU A 258 -10.44 -16.47 -20.90
CA LEU A 258 -10.68 -15.71 -19.68
C LEU A 258 -9.78 -14.46 -19.62
N ALA A 259 -10.37 -13.27 -19.65
CA ALA A 259 -9.69 -11.98 -19.61
C ALA A 259 -10.09 -11.18 -18.36
N VAL A 260 -9.46 -11.46 -17.23
CA VAL A 260 -9.95 -10.95 -15.93
C VAL A 260 -9.53 -9.50 -15.67
N SER A 261 -10.53 -8.62 -15.57
CA SER A 261 -10.37 -7.29 -15.02
C SER A 261 -10.79 -7.29 -13.54
N LEU A 262 -10.07 -6.51 -12.73
CA LEU A 262 -10.62 -5.99 -11.47
C LEU A 262 -10.83 -4.49 -11.70
N HIS A 263 -12.02 -3.98 -11.37
CA HIS A 263 -12.31 -2.57 -11.52
C HIS A 263 -12.52 -1.92 -10.15
N CYS A 264 -11.72 -0.89 -9.87
CA CYS A 264 -12.12 0.24 -9.05
C CYS A 264 -11.82 1.53 -9.81
N ALA A 265 -12.47 2.62 -9.39
CA ALA A 265 -12.26 3.96 -9.91
C ALA A 265 -10.82 4.47 -9.69
N ASP A 266 -10.17 4.02 -8.61
CA ASP A 266 -8.95 4.65 -8.07
C ASP A 266 -7.66 3.78 -8.16
N ASP A 267 -7.74 2.58 -8.76
CA ASP A 267 -6.60 1.63 -8.90
C ASP A 267 -6.44 1.16 -10.37
N ASP A 268 -5.21 1.17 -10.88
CA ASP A 268 -4.88 0.82 -12.29
C ASP A 268 -4.36 -0.62 -12.50
N ALA A 269 -4.27 -1.41 -11.43
CA ALA A 269 -3.56 -2.69 -11.42
C ALA A 269 -4.36 -3.90 -11.99
N ILE A 270 -4.58 -3.91 -13.31
CA ILE A 270 -5.04 -5.12 -14.01
C ILE A 270 -3.88 -6.09 -14.27
N SER A 271 -4.13 -7.37 -14.00
CA SER A 271 -3.32 -8.49 -14.49
C SER A 271 -4.23 -9.46 -15.25
N VAL A 272 -4.03 -9.54 -16.57
CA VAL A 272 -4.73 -10.48 -17.46
C VAL A 272 -3.69 -11.40 -18.10
N SER A 273 -4.02 -12.68 -18.14
CA SER A 273 -3.34 -13.65 -18.99
C SER A 273 -4.36 -14.48 -19.77
N GLY A 274 -4.12 -14.61 -21.08
CA GLY A 274 -4.81 -15.57 -21.93
C GLY A 274 -3.93 -16.80 -22.14
N GLN A 275 -4.41 -17.98 -21.72
CA GLN A 275 -3.81 -19.26 -22.11
C GLN A 275 -4.92 -20.29 -22.41
N ASN A 276 -4.98 -20.74 -23.65
CA ASN A 276 -5.63 -21.99 -24.05
C ASN A 276 -5.08 -22.46 -25.40
N SER A 277 -5.49 -23.62 -25.93
CA SER A 277 -4.68 -24.31 -26.96
C SER A 277 -5.26 -24.38 -28.39
N LEU A 278 -6.46 -23.86 -28.66
CA LEU A 278 -7.15 -24.00 -29.97
C LEU A 278 -7.76 -22.67 -30.47
N CYS A 279 -7.77 -22.49 -31.79
CA CYS A 279 -7.95 -21.25 -32.58
C CYS A 279 -8.95 -20.18 -32.10
N HIS A 280 -8.68 -18.92 -32.50
CA HIS A 280 -9.41 -17.67 -32.19
C HIS A 280 -9.22 -17.14 -30.75
N GLN A 281 -8.01 -16.68 -30.40
CA GLN A 281 -7.64 -16.42 -29.00
C GLN A 281 -7.01 -15.05 -28.74
N ILE A 282 -7.33 -14.50 -27.58
CA ILE A 282 -6.60 -13.38 -26.97
C ILE A 282 -5.21 -13.88 -26.55
N THR A 283 -4.18 -13.17 -26.98
CA THR A 283 -2.78 -13.47 -26.67
C THR A 283 -2.29 -12.74 -25.43
N ALA A 284 -2.80 -11.52 -25.19
CA ALA A 284 -2.55 -10.69 -24.00
C ALA A 284 -3.59 -9.55 -23.90
N ALA A 285 -3.72 -8.93 -22.72
CA ALA A 285 -4.57 -7.75 -22.51
C ALA A 285 -4.10 -6.91 -21.31
N CYS A 286 -4.47 -5.63 -21.25
CA CYS A 286 -4.16 -4.71 -20.15
C CYS A 286 -5.17 -3.54 -20.06
N LYS A 287 -5.26 -2.87 -18.90
CA LYS A 287 -5.96 -1.58 -18.75
C LYS A 287 -5.05 -0.44 -19.20
N HIS A 288 -5.57 0.61 -19.81
CA HIS A 288 -4.87 1.89 -19.88
C HIS A 288 -5.87 3.04 -19.78
N GLY A 289 -5.74 3.85 -18.72
CA GLY A 289 -6.77 4.82 -18.34
C GLY A 289 -8.11 4.13 -18.09
N GLY A 290 -9.19 4.68 -18.65
CA GLY A 290 -10.54 4.10 -18.53
C GLY A 290 -10.83 2.88 -19.40
N ASP A 291 -9.91 2.48 -20.29
CA ASP A 291 -10.19 1.56 -21.40
C ASP A 291 -9.40 0.23 -21.28
N LEU A 292 -9.99 -0.86 -21.77
CA LEU A 292 -9.34 -2.19 -21.83
C LEU A 292 -8.77 -2.42 -23.23
N TYR A 293 -7.50 -2.82 -23.29
CA TYR A 293 -6.81 -3.15 -24.53
C TYR A 293 -6.55 -4.65 -24.61
N VAL A 294 -6.82 -5.23 -25.78
CA VAL A 294 -6.77 -6.67 -26.02
C VAL A 294 -6.01 -6.94 -27.31
N VAL A 295 -5.05 -7.85 -27.27
CA VAL A 295 -4.29 -8.31 -28.44
C VAL A 295 -4.67 -9.75 -28.77
N GLY A 296 -4.99 -10.03 -30.04
CA GLY A 296 -5.36 -11.34 -30.56
C GLY A 296 -6.73 -11.42 -31.22
N GLY A 297 -7.36 -12.59 -31.10
CA GLY A 297 -8.59 -12.99 -31.77
C GLY A 297 -8.32 -13.93 -32.94
N SER A 298 -9.02 -13.74 -34.06
CA SER A 298 -8.84 -14.52 -35.30
C SER A 298 -7.47 -14.30 -35.99
N ILE A 299 -6.74 -13.23 -35.63
CA ILE A 299 -5.37 -12.96 -36.08
C ILE A 299 -4.56 -12.51 -34.85
N PRO A 300 -3.44 -13.16 -34.48
CA PRO A 300 -2.71 -12.89 -33.24
C PRO A 300 -2.21 -11.45 -33.09
N ARG A 301 -1.74 -10.81 -34.16
CA ARG A 301 -1.28 -9.42 -34.12
C ARG A 301 -2.39 -8.35 -34.03
N ARG A 302 -3.68 -8.67 -34.16
CA ARG A 302 -4.74 -7.63 -34.09
C ARG A 302 -4.79 -7.05 -32.67
N MET A 303 -4.94 -5.73 -32.57
CA MET A 303 -5.18 -5.04 -31.29
C MET A 303 -6.55 -4.38 -31.34
N TRP A 304 -7.25 -4.44 -30.22
CA TRP A 304 -8.56 -3.87 -30.02
C TRP A 304 -8.61 -3.13 -28.69
N LYS A 305 -9.49 -2.14 -28.61
CA LYS A 305 -9.75 -1.34 -27.42
C LYS A 305 -11.24 -1.34 -27.13
N CYS A 306 -11.60 -1.53 -25.87
CA CYS A 306 -12.95 -1.51 -25.34
C CYS A 306 -13.11 -0.30 -24.43
N ASN A 307 -14.11 0.54 -24.71
CA ASN A 307 -14.52 1.57 -23.77
C ASN A 307 -15.27 0.92 -22.61
N MET A 308 -14.75 0.98 -21.38
CA MET A 308 -15.34 0.24 -20.26
C MET A 308 -16.63 0.87 -19.71
N ARG A 309 -17.01 2.07 -20.17
CA ARG A 309 -18.25 2.76 -19.80
C ARG A 309 -19.39 2.47 -20.77
N THR A 310 -19.10 2.43 -22.07
CA THR A 310 -20.12 2.19 -23.13
C THR A 310 -20.13 0.75 -23.64
N MET A 311 -19.08 -0.02 -23.36
CA MET A 311 -18.82 -1.36 -23.89
C MET A 311 -18.59 -1.41 -25.42
N ASP A 312 -18.33 -0.27 -26.06
CA ASP A 312 -18.00 -0.17 -27.48
C ASP A 312 -16.56 -0.61 -27.78
N TRP A 313 -16.35 -1.16 -28.98
CA TRP A 313 -15.05 -1.66 -29.44
C TRP A 313 -14.53 -0.92 -30.66
N GLU A 314 -13.27 -0.50 -30.57
CA GLU A 314 -12.53 0.10 -31.66
C GLU A 314 -11.24 -0.68 -31.98
N ARG A 315 -10.83 -0.64 -33.25
CA ARG A 315 -9.67 -1.38 -33.75
C ARG A 315 -8.43 -0.49 -33.71
N CYS A 316 -7.43 -0.91 -32.94
CA CYS A 316 -6.14 -0.23 -32.84
C CYS A 316 -5.17 -0.72 -33.93
N ALA A 317 -4.01 -0.07 -34.04
CA ALA A 317 -2.92 -0.53 -34.88
C ALA A 317 -2.48 -1.94 -34.44
N PRO A 318 -2.32 -2.88 -35.39
CA PRO A 318 -1.87 -4.23 -35.06
C PRO A 318 -0.40 -4.23 -34.63
N LEU A 319 0.00 -5.21 -33.82
CA LEU A 319 1.40 -5.48 -33.52
C LEU A 319 2.23 -5.61 -34.82
N PRO A 320 3.49 -5.15 -34.84
CA PRO A 320 4.37 -5.30 -35.99
C PRO A 320 4.59 -6.76 -36.41
N ARG A 321 4.54 -7.70 -35.45
CA ARG A 321 4.69 -9.16 -35.66
C ARG A 321 3.76 -9.94 -34.75
N ASP A 322 3.29 -11.10 -35.19
CA ASP A 322 2.48 -12.02 -34.39
C ASP A 322 3.27 -12.54 -33.17
N ARG A 323 2.61 -12.54 -32.00
CA ARG A 323 3.27 -12.82 -30.72
C ARG A 323 2.29 -13.44 -29.71
N LEU A 324 2.52 -14.69 -29.32
CA LEU A 324 1.74 -15.44 -28.34
C LEU A 324 2.39 -15.37 -26.94
N HIS A 325 1.59 -15.48 -25.87
CA HIS A 325 2.07 -15.50 -24.47
C HIS A 325 3.06 -14.39 -24.11
N HIS A 326 2.88 -13.19 -24.68
CA HIS A 326 3.66 -12.02 -24.33
C HIS A 326 3.05 -11.30 -23.13
N ALA A 327 3.90 -10.61 -22.36
CA ALA A 327 3.41 -9.68 -21.37
C ALA A 327 2.93 -8.39 -22.07
N LEU A 328 1.73 -7.93 -21.73
CA LEU A 328 1.22 -6.62 -22.15
C LEU A 328 1.08 -5.75 -20.89
N VAL A 329 1.89 -4.70 -20.79
CA VAL A 329 2.07 -3.91 -19.58
C VAL A 329 1.79 -2.44 -19.89
N SER A 330 0.95 -1.80 -19.07
CA SER A 330 0.53 -0.41 -19.25
C SER A 330 1.35 0.52 -18.37
N ILE A 331 1.76 1.66 -18.92
CA ILE A 331 2.43 2.74 -18.19
C ILE A 331 1.62 4.03 -18.39
N ALA A 332 0.79 4.35 -17.39
CA ALA A 332 -0.13 5.48 -17.44
C ALA A 332 0.60 6.84 -17.56
N SER A 333 1.76 6.99 -16.91
CA SER A 333 2.59 8.20 -16.98
C SER A 333 3.19 8.48 -18.37
N GLU A 334 3.37 7.46 -19.19
CA GLU A 334 3.93 7.56 -20.55
C GLU A 334 2.87 7.57 -21.67
N ASP A 335 1.57 7.43 -21.34
CA ASP A 335 0.49 7.21 -22.34
C ASP A 335 0.80 6.00 -23.25
N ALA A 336 1.44 4.96 -22.69
CA ALA A 336 2.04 3.86 -23.44
C ALA A 336 1.67 2.46 -22.93
N ILE A 337 1.66 1.49 -23.85
CA ILE A 337 1.43 0.06 -23.58
C ILE A 337 2.57 -0.76 -24.20
N TYR A 338 3.35 -1.45 -23.37
CA TYR A 338 4.50 -2.26 -23.78
C TYR A 338 4.09 -3.73 -24.00
N SER A 339 4.59 -4.34 -25.08
CA SER A 339 4.48 -5.77 -25.40
C SER A 339 5.88 -6.39 -25.37
N LEU A 340 6.11 -7.32 -24.43
CA LEU A 340 7.43 -7.88 -24.14
C LEU A 340 7.41 -9.41 -24.15
N GLY A 341 8.50 -10.03 -24.61
CA GLY A 341 8.65 -11.49 -24.58
C GLY A 341 7.66 -12.23 -25.48
N GLY A 342 7.15 -13.37 -25.03
CA GLY A 342 6.30 -14.25 -25.81
C GLY A 342 7.04 -15.03 -26.89
N LYS A 343 6.27 -15.69 -27.76
CA LYS A 343 6.76 -16.53 -28.84
C LYS A 343 6.04 -16.30 -30.17
N THR A 344 6.69 -16.59 -31.28
CA THR A 344 6.08 -16.50 -32.62
C THR A 344 5.11 -17.65 -32.87
N LEU A 345 4.39 -17.61 -33.99
CA LEU A 345 3.56 -18.73 -34.45
C LEU A 345 4.39 -19.98 -34.82
N GLN A 346 5.69 -19.82 -35.04
CA GLN A 346 6.67 -20.88 -35.29
C GLN A 346 7.36 -21.34 -33.98
N ASP A 347 6.71 -21.11 -32.84
CA ASP A 347 7.16 -21.48 -31.49
C ASP A 347 8.52 -20.90 -31.05
N THR A 348 9.06 -19.92 -31.78
CA THR A 348 10.34 -19.29 -31.48
C THR A 348 10.15 -18.22 -30.39
N LEU A 349 10.85 -18.35 -29.26
CA LEU A 349 10.87 -17.34 -28.21
C LEU A 349 11.39 -15.98 -28.74
N SER A 350 10.84 -14.89 -28.21
CA SER A 350 11.26 -13.53 -28.57
C SER A 350 11.84 -12.78 -27.37
N ASN A 351 12.91 -12.03 -27.60
CA ASN A 351 13.40 -10.99 -26.69
C ASN A 351 13.04 -9.57 -27.15
N GLY A 352 12.29 -9.40 -28.24
CA GLY A 352 11.95 -8.07 -28.75
C GLY A 352 10.95 -7.36 -27.84
N VAL A 353 11.17 -6.08 -27.56
CA VAL A 353 10.20 -5.20 -26.88
C VAL A 353 9.64 -4.21 -27.91
N VAL A 354 8.33 -4.00 -27.89
CA VAL A 354 7.65 -2.99 -28.69
C VAL A 354 6.64 -2.26 -27.79
N TYR A 355 6.42 -0.97 -28.00
CA TYR A 355 5.44 -0.20 -27.24
C TYR A 355 4.46 0.52 -28.17
N TYR A 356 3.24 0.68 -27.70
CA TYR A 356 2.13 1.32 -28.37
C TYR A 356 1.86 2.66 -27.69
N THR A 357 1.99 3.76 -28.44
CA THR A 357 1.63 5.10 -27.96
C THR A 357 0.14 5.31 -28.16
N VAL A 358 -0.61 5.48 -27.07
CA VAL A 358 -2.07 5.41 -27.06
C VAL A 358 -2.71 6.53 -27.88
N ARG A 359 -2.33 7.79 -27.66
CA ARG A 359 -2.79 8.94 -28.46
C ARG A 359 -2.44 8.85 -29.95
N ALA A 360 -1.30 8.26 -30.28
CA ALA A 360 -0.81 8.21 -31.66
C ALA A 360 -1.37 7.00 -32.44
N ASN A 361 -1.87 5.97 -31.74
CA ASN A 361 -2.31 4.71 -32.34
C ASN A 361 -1.19 4.05 -33.19
N THR A 362 0.04 4.00 -32.67
CA THR A 362 1.22 3.49 -33.37
C THR A 362 2.09 2.62 -32.48
N TRP A 363 2.64 1.54 -33.04
CA TRP A 363 3.65 0.71 -32.41
C TRP A 363 5.07 1.14 -32.81
N THR A 364 5.97 1.16 -31.84
CA THR A 364 7.39 1.49 -31.99
C THR A 364 8.25 0.34 -31.45
N GLU A 365 9.30 -0.04 -32.18
CA GLU A 365 10.30 -1.01 -31.68
C GLU A 365 11.31 -0.30 -30.76
N THR A 366 11.77 -1.00 -29.71
CA THR A 366 12.79 -0.49 -28.80
C THR A 366 13.87 -1.54 -28.52
N SER A 367 14.74 -1.30 -27.54
CA SER A 367 15.78 -2.23 -27.10
C SER A 367 15.18 -3.58 -26.65
N LYS A 368 16.04 -4.60 -26.61
CA LYS A 368 15.61 -6.00 -26.41
C LYS A 368 15.86 -6.43 -24.96
N LEU A 369 15.13 -7.46 -24.54
CA LEU A 369 15.39 -8.20 -23.32
C LEU A 369 16.72 -8.96 -23.44
N ASP A 370 17.38 -9.18 -22.29
CA ASP A 370 18.63 -9.94 -22.22
C ASP A 370 18.38 -11.41 -22.62
N THR A 371 17.27 -11.99 -22.16
CA THR A 371 16.85 -13.38 -22.43
C THR A 371 15.46 -13.40 -23.07
N ALA A 372 15.32 -14.19 -24.13
CA ALA A 372 14.02 -14.44 -24.77
C ALA A 372 13.15 -15.31 -23.85
N VAL A 373 11.95 -14.83 -23.52
CA VAL A 373 11.05 -15.48 -22.55
C VAL A 373 9.60 -15.51 -23.03
N SER A 374 8.86 -16.58 -22.77
CA SER A 374 7.42 -16.74 -23.08
C SER A 374 6.62 -17.06 -21.82
N GLY A 375 5.41 -16.52 -21.67
CA GLY A 375 4.55 -16.79 -20.51
C GLY A 375 5.08 -16.25 -19.17
N ALA A 376 6.01 -15.28 -19.24
CA ALA A 376 6.48 -14.52 -18.08
C ALA A 376 5.39 -13.53 -17.62
N ALA A 377 5.30 -13.28 -16.32
CA ALA A 377 4.45 -12.21 -15.81
C ALA A 377 5.16 -10.86 -15.98
N GLY A 378 4.54 -9.92 -16.71
CA GLY A 378 5.00 -8.54 -16.78
C GLY A 378 4.18 -7.64 -15.86
N VAL A 379 4.86 -6.78 -15.10
CA VAL A 379 4.23 -5.81 -14.21
C VAL A 379 5.03 -4.51 -14.18
N HIS A 380 4.36 -3.36 -14.18
CA HIS A 380 5.00 -2.05 -14.06
C HIS A 380 5.02 -1.60 -12.59
N LEU A 381 6.18 -1.11 -12.14
CA LEU A 381 6.37 -0.44 -10.86
C LEU A 381 7.51 0.59 -10.99
N ASP A 382 7.27 1.83 -10.58
CA ASP A 382 8.24 2.94 -10.52
C ASP A 382 9.07 3.16 -11.80
N GLY A 383 8.44 3.12 -12.98
CA GLY A 383 9.12 3.30 -14.27
C GLY A 383 9.93 2.09 -14.75
N ILE A 384 9.80 0.95 -14.06
CA ILE A 384 10.44 -0.31 -14.42
C ILE A 384 9.37 -1.37 -14.71
N ILE A 385 9.50 -2.05 -15.84
CA ILE A 385 8.73 -3.26 -16.14
C ILE A 385 9.50 -4.47 -15.64
N TYR A 386 8.95 -5.17 -14.66
CA TYR A 386 9.47 -6.43 -14.14
C TYR A 386 8.85 -7.59 -14.92
N LEU A 387 9.70 -8.38 -15.58
CA LEU A 387 9.36 -9.64 -16.24
C LEU A 387 9.83 -10.81 -15.38
N LEU A 388 8.88 -11.62 -14.93
CA LEU A 388 9.09 -12.65 -13.93
C LEU A 388 8.86 -14.04 -14.53
N GLY A 389 9.91 -14.86 -14.53
CA GLY A 389 9.91 -16.26 -14.93
C GLY A 389 9.44 -16.50 -16.37
N GLY A 390 8.48 -17.41 -16.53
CA GLY A 390 8.02 -17.92 -17.83
C GLY A 390 8.81 -19.13 -18.30
N GLU A 391 9.02 -19.21 -19.60
CA GLU A 391 9.77 -20.24 -20.33
C GLU A 391 10.91 -19.58 -21.09
N GLU A 392 12.13 -20.10 -20.97
CA GLU A 392 13.34 -19.66 -21.67
C GLU A 392 13.98 -20.85 -22.41
N ASN A 393 14.89 -20.58 -23.34
CA ASN A 393 15.71 -21.64 -23.93
C ASN A 393 16.98 -21.88 -23.10
N ASP A 394 17.38 -23.13 -22.95
CA ASP A 394 18.72 -23.48 -22.46
C ASP A 394 19.79 -23.36 -23.56
N ALA A 395 21.03 -23.77 -23.23
CA ALA A 395 22.18 -23.70 -24.12
C ALA A 395 22.05 -24.61 -25.37
N ASP A 396 21.22 -25.66 -25.28
CA ASP A 396 20.95 -26.63 -26.35
C ASP A 396 19.64 -26.29 -27.10
N PHE A 397 19.08 -25.09 -26.86
CA PHE A 397 17.83 -24.56 -27.42
C PHE A 397 16.56 -25.32 -27.00
N PHE A 398 16.58 -26.11 -25.92
CA PHE A 398 15.37 -26.69 -25.34
C PHE A 398 14.65 -25.70 -24.43
N THR A 399 13.33 -25.61 -24.58
CA THR A 399 12.48 -24.77 -23.73
C THR A 399 12.42 -25.33 -22.31
N ARG A 400 12.82 -24.52 -21.33
CA ARG A 400 12.79 -24.85 -19.90
C ARG A 400 12.04 -23.80 -19.07
N PRO A 401 11.47 -24.17 -17.91
CA PRO A 401 10.91 -23.21 -16.95
C PRO A 401 11.97 -22.21 -16.47
N SER A 402 11.73 -20.92 -16.67
CA SER A 402 12.61 -19.83 -16.21
C SER A 402 12.31 -19.44 -14.77
N ARG A 403 13.36 -18.99 -14.06
CA ARG A 403 13.30 -18.36 -12.72
C ARG A 403 13.81 -16.92 -12.75
N LEU A 404 14.09 -16.37 -13.94
CA LEU A 404 14.73 -15.06 -14.08
C LEU A 404 13.79 -13.92 -13.70
N ILE A 405 14.42 -12.82 -13.29
CA ILE A 405 13.77 -11.52 -13.10
C ILE A 405 14.49 -10.55 -14.03
N GLN A 406 13.81 -10.14 -15.11
CA GLN A 406 14.32 -9.15 -16.06
C GLN A 406 13.63 -7.82 -15.78
N CYS A 407 14.40 -6.78 -15.46
CA CYS A 407 13.93 -5.43 -15.25
C CYS A 407 14.18 -4.61 -16.52
N PHE A 408 13.12 -4.13 -17.17
CA PHE A 408 13.20 -3.24 -18.31
C PHE A 408 12.90 -1.80 -17.86
N ASP A 409 13.93 -0.97 -17.82
CA ASP A 409 13.84 0.46 -17.51
C ASP A 409 13.32 1.20 -18.75
N THR A 410 12.17 1.87 -18.65
CA THR A 410 11.52 2.55 -19.79
C THR A 410 12.09 3.93 -20.07
N ALA A 411 12.67 4.61 -19.08
CA ALA A 411 13.34 5.89 -19.28
C ALA A 411 14.70 5.70 -19.96
N ALA A 412 15.49 4.72 -19.51
CA ALA A 412 16.78 4.39 -20.10
C ALA A 412 16.67 3.44 -21.31
N GLN A 413 15.48 2.90 -21.58
CA GLN A 413 15.21 1.87 -22.59
C GLN A 413 16.26 0.75 -22.54
N LYS A 414 16.42 0.12 -21.36
CA LYS A 414 17.46 -0.88 -21.12
C LYS A 414 16.98 -2.03 -20.23
N CYS A 415 17.19 -3.27 -20.69
CA CYS A 415 17.03 -4.46 -19.87
C CYS A 415 18.21 -4.64 -18.90
N ARG A 416 17.92 -5.15 -17.71
CA ARG A 416 18.89 -5.72 -16.77
C ARG A 416 18.28 -6.95 -16.09
N THR A 417 18.96 -8.08 -16.16
CA THR A 417 18.60 -9.27 -15.38
C THR A 417 19.11 -9.13 -13.93
N LYS A 418 18.24 -9.30 -12.94
CA LYS A 418 18.60 -9.31 -11.51
C LYS A 418 19.43 -10.57 -11.17
N PRO A 419 20.39 -10.50 -10.22
CA PRO A 419 21.18 -11.66 -9.81
C PRO A 419 20.38 -12.66 -8.96
N TYR A 420 19.29 -12.21 -8.33
CA TYR A 420 18.38 -13.04 -7.56
C TYR A 420 17.36 -13.72 -8.48
N VAL A 421 17.08 -14.99 -8.21
CA VAL A 421 16.11 -15.81 -8.96
C VAL A 421 14.85 -16.04 -8.14
N LEU A 422 13.72 -16.19 -8.83
CA LEU A 422 12.44 -16.50 -8.21
C LEU A 422 12.48 -17.82 -7.42
N PRO A 423 11.65 -17.99 -6.37
CA PRO A 423 11.60 -19.22 -5.57
C PRO A 423 10.99 -20.42 -6.31
N PHE A 424 10.27 -20.19 -7.40
CA PHE A 424 9.68 -21.18 -8.30
C PHE A 424 10.01 -20.86 -9.77
N ALA A 425 9.75 -21.81 -10.68
CA ALA A 425 10.06 -21.70 -12.10
C ALA A 425 8.80 -21.91 -12.96
N GLY A 426 8.77 -21.33 -14.16
CA GLY A 426 7.71 -21.58 -15.14
C GLY A 426 6.73 -20.43 -15.29
N ARG A 427 5.55 -20.72 -15.84
CA ARG A 427 4.50 -19.73 -16.13
C ARG A 427 3.91 -19.17 -14.84
N MET A 428 3.66 -17.87 -14.84
CA MET A 428 3.18 -17.15 -13.65
C MET A 428 2.40 -15.89 -14.01
N HIS A 429 1.75 -15.34 -12.99
CA HIS A 429 1.01 -14.08 -13.03
C HIS A 429 1.50 -13.19 -11.89
N ALA A 430 1.51 -11.88 -12.11
CA ALA A 430 1.97 -10.92 -11.11
C ALA A 430 1.11 -9.65 -11.11
N ALA A 431 1.01 -9.01 -9.96
CA ALA A 431 0.35 -7.73 -9.78
C ALA A 431 1.16 -6.86 -8.82
N ALA A 432 1.31 -5.58 -9.13
CA ALA A 432 1.91 -4.60 -8.22
C ALA A 432 0.84 -4.05 -7.28
N HIS A 433 1.23 -3.78 -6.04
CA HIS A 433 0.44 -3.01 -5.09
C HIS A 433 1.40 -2.20 -4.21
N LYS A 434 1.36 -0.87 -4.34
CA LYS A 434 2.41 0.03 -3.82
C LYS A 434 3.79 -0.51 -4.27
N ASP A 435 4.78 -0.47 -3.40
CA ASP A 435 6.18 -0.81 -3.67
C ASP A 435 6.45 -2.34 -3.73
N LEU A 436 5.40 -3.17 -3.79
CA LEU A 436 5.48 -4.63 -3.68
C LEU A 436 4.84 -5.34 -4.88
N ILE A 437 5.44 -6.45 -5.29
CA ILE A 437 4.97 -7.28 -6.40
C ILE A 437 4.49 -8.64 -5.88
N PHE A 438 3.23 -8.96 -6.12
CA PHE A 438 2.59 -10.21 -5.73
C PHE A 438 2.58 -11.17 -6.91
N VAL A 439 3.25 -12.32 -6.76
CA VAL A 439 3.51 -13.31 -7.81
C VAL A 439 2.85 -14.64 -7.47
N VAL A 440 2.13 -15.24 -8.42
CA VAL A 440 1.55 -16.58 -8.32
C VAL A 440 1.97 -17.42 -9.52
N ALA A 441 2.51 -18.61 -9.28
CA ALA A 441 2.94 -19.55 -10.31
C ALA A 441 2.07 -20.81 -10.36
N GLU A 442 2.37 -21.71 -11.28
CA GLU A 442 1.83 -23.07 -11.28
C GLU A 442 2.30 -23.84 -10.04
N GLY A 443 1.38 -24.08 -9.11
CA GLY A 443 1.65 -24.65 -7.80
C GLY A 443 1.29 -23.69 -6.67
N ASP A 444 0.83 -24.24 -5.55
CA ASP A 444 0.14 -23.54 -4.48
C ASP A 444 1.08 -22.61 -3.66
N SER A 445 1.42 -21.45 -4.23
CA SER A 445 2.27 -20.43 -3.60
C SER A 445 2.04 -19.04 -4.18
N LEU A 446 1.44 -18.17 -3.36
CA LEU A 446 1.56 -16.72 -3.51
C LEU A 446 2.88 -16.28 -2.84
N VAL A 447 3.66 -15.47 -3.54
CA VAL A 447 4.88 -14.85 -3.03
C VAL A 447 4.79 -13.34 -3.23
N CYS A 448 5.05 -12.60 -2.15
CA CYS A 448 5.34 -11.17 -2.24
C CYS A 448 6.85 -11.01 -2.50
N TYR A 449 7.20 -10.25 -3.53
CA TYR A 449 8.56 -9.81 -3.87
C TYR A 449 8.68 -8.31 -3.56
N ASN A 450 9.70 -7.95 -2.80
CA ASN A 450 10.08 -6.57 -2.53
C ASN A 450 11.29 -6.20 -3.43
N PRO A 451 11.13 -5.36 -4.46
CA PRO A 451 12.22 -5.04 -5.39
C PRO A 451 13.31 -4.13 -4.81
N LEU A 452 13.02 -3.39 -3.73
CA LEU A 452 13.97 -2.53 -3.02
C LEU A 452 14.94 -3.35 -2.15
N LEU A 453 14.44 -4.42 -1.53
CA LEU A 453 15.21 -5.32 -0.66
C LEU A 453 15.69 -6.60 -1.36
N ASP A 454 15.29 -6.81 -2.61
CA ASP A 454 15.48 -8.06 -3.37
C ASP A 454 15.08 -9.32 -2.59
N SER A 455 13.99 -9.23 -1.81
CA SER A 455 13.55 -10.26 -0.87
C SER A 455 12.17 -10.83 -1.20
N PHE A 456 11.96 -12.10 -0.84
CA PHE A 456 10.71 -12.83 -1.07
C PHE A 456 10.06 -13.26 0.24
N THR A 457 8.77 -12.95 0.39
CA THR A 457 7.93 -13.43 1.50
C THR A 457 6.87 -14.37 0.95
N ARG A 458 6.93 -15.65 1.33
CA ARG A 458 5.91 -16.64 0.95
C ARG A 458 4.66 -16.47 1.81
N LEU A 459 3.54 -16.19 1.17
CA LEU A 459 2.25 -16.03 1.82
C LEU A 459 1.52 -17.38 1.81
N ARG A 460 1.15 -17.87 2.99
CA ARG A 460 0.40 -19.13 3.15
C ARG A 460 -1.08 -18.82 3.36
N PHE A 461 -1.93 -19.37 2.51
CA PHE A 461 -3.37 -19.32 2.68
C PHE A 461 -3.86 -20.46 3.60
N PRO A 462 -5.01 -20.28 4.29
CA PRO A 462 -5.69 -21.37 5.01
C PRO A 462 -6.10 -22.54 4.09
N GLU A 463 -6.57 -23.64 4.69
CA GLU A 463 -6.67 -25.02 4.15
C GLU A 463 -7.49 -25.28 2.87
N VAL A 464 -7.87 -24.24 2.11
CA VAL A 464 -8.62 -24.33 0.83
C VAL A 464 -7.71 -24.58 -0.40
N TRP A 465 -6.40 -24.71 -0.19
CA TRP A 465 -5.47 -25.20 -1.24
C TRP A 465 -5.65 -26.70 -1.50
N SER A 466 -6.64 -27.02 -2.33
CA SER A 466 -6.87 -28.36 -2.86
C SER A 466 -5.69 -28.84 -3.71
N CYS A 467 -5.21 -30.08 -3.49
CA CYS A 467 -4.03 -30.72 -4.07
C CYS A 467 -4.03 -30.95 -5.61
N VAL A 468 -4.66 -30.09 -6.40
CA VAL A 468 -4.74 -30.19 -7.87
C VAL A 468 -4.06 -28.95 -8.47
N PRO A 469 -2.99 -29.10 -9.27
CA PRO A 469 -2.34 -27.96 -9.90
C PRO A 469 -3.36 -27.24 -10.80
N SER A 470 -3.62 -25.98 -10.48
CA SER A 470 -4.52 -25.12 -11.24
C SER A 470 -3.83 -23.82 -11.59
N LEU A 471 -4.16 -23.28 -12.77
CA LEU A 471 -3.69 -21.96 -13.18
C LEU A 471 -4.37 -20.92 -12.31
N TRP A 472 -3.64 -20.44 -11.30
CA TRP A 472 -4.06 -19.32 -10.46
C TRP A 472 -3.66 -18.00 -11.11
N LYS A 473 -4.52 -16.99 -11.01
CA LYS A 473 -4.25 -15.61 -11.45
C LYS A 473 -4.35 -14.68 -10.24
N VAL A 474 -3.62 -13.57 -10.31
CA VAL A 474 -3.53 -12.54 -9.27
C VAL A 474 -3.75 -11.17 -9.90
N ALA A 475 -4.46 -10.27 -9.23
CA ALA A 475 -4.61 -8.86 -9.60
C ALA A 475 -4.81 -7.99 -8.35
N SER A 476 -4.52 -6.69 -8.43
CA SER A 476 -4.66 -5.75 -7.31
C SER A 476 -5.84 -4.80 -7.54
N CYS A 477 -6.58 -4.47 -6.49
CA CYS A 477 -7.74 -3.57 -6.52
C CYS A 477 -8.12 -3.14 -5.10
N ASN A 478 -8.49 -1.87 -4.90
CA ASN A 478 -8.98 -1.37 -3.60
C ASN A 478 -8.01 -1.64 -2.44
N GLY A 479 -6.72 -1.43 -2.69
CA GLY A 479 -5.68 -1.73 -1.70
C GLY A 479 -5.55 -3.20 -1.30
N CYS A 480 -6.17 -4.12 -2.05
CA CYS A 480 -6.17 -5.56 -1.80
C CYS A 480 -5.63 -6.34 -3.00
N ILE A 481 -5.14 -7.56 -2.75
CA ILE A 481 -4.72 -8.52 -3.75
C ILE A 481 -5.78 -9.62 -3.85
N TYR A 482 -6.29 -9.86 -5.04
CA TYR A 482 -7.26 -10.92 -5.31
C TYR A 482 -6.58 -12.06 -6.06
N VAL A 483 -6.75 -13.30 -5.58
CA VAL A 483 -6.23 -14.53 -6.20
C VAL A 483 -7.40 -15.46 -6.52
N PHE A 484 -7.51 -15.87 -7.77
CA PHE A 484 -8.64 -16.66 -8.29
C PHE A 484 -8.15 -17.71 -9.31
N ARG A 485 -8.97 -18.74 -9.53
CA ARG A 485 -8.67 -19.84 -10.46
C ARG A 485 -9.09 -19.49 -11.88
N ASP A 486 -8.30 -19.91 -12.87
CA ASP A 486 -8.60 -19.76 -14.30
C ASP A 486 -9.82 -20.59 -14.75
N LYS A 487 -10.22 -21.61 -13.96
CA LYS A 487 -11.40 -22.45 -14.22
C LYS A 487 -12.30 -22.51 -12.99
N CYS A 488 -13.36 -21.70 -13.00
CA CYS A 488 -14.46 -21.79 -12.03
C CYS A 488 -15.66 -22.52 -12.65
N LYS A 489 -16.21 -23.52 -11.96
CA LYS A 489 -17.58 -23.97 -12.24
C LYS A 489 -18.56 -22.94 -11.67
N LYS A 490 -19.75 -22.83 -12.26
CA LYS A 490 -20.81 -21.91 -11.80
C LYS A 490 -21.26 -22.32 -10.38
N GLY A 491 -20.74 -21.62 -9.37
CA GLY A 491 -20.96 -21.90 -7.94
C GLY A 491 -19.68 -22.11 -7.11
N ASP A 492 -18.56 -22.51 -7.74
CA ASP A 492 -17.30 -22.92 -7.06
C ASP A 492 -16.21 -21.82 -7.08
N ALA A 493 -16.59 -20.54 -7.19
CA ALA A 493 -15.64 -19.44 -7.30
C ALA A 493 -15.15 -18.95 -5.93
N ASP A 494 -14.40 -19.78 -5.21
CA ASP A 494 -13.61 -19.34 -4.05
C ASP A 494 -12.50 -18.39 -4.53
N THR A 495 -12.74 -17.08 -4.36
CA THR A 495 -11.73 -16.06 -4.63
C THR A 495 -11.11 -15.60 -3.31
N LEU A 496 -9.79 -15.58 -3.24
CA LEU A 496 -9.07 -15.13 -2.06
C LEU A 496 -8.81 -13.62 -2.17
N LYS A 497 -9.27 -12.83 -1.19
CA LYS A 497 -8.91 -11.42 -1.03
C LYS A 497 -7.93 -11.32 0.14
N LEU A 498 -6.68 -11.01 -0.18
CA LEU A 498 -5.63 -10.63 0.75
C LEU A 498 -5.63 -9.11 0.89
N ASN A 499 -5.64 -8.59 2.11
CA ASN A 499 -5.30 -7.19 2.39
C ASN A 499 -3.82 -7.13 2.80
N PRO A 500 -2.90 -6.55 2.00
CA PRO A 500 -1.48 -6.44 2.34
C PRO A 500 -1.20 -5.62 3.61
N ALA A 501 -2.06 -4.67 3.98
CA ALA A 501 -1.86 -3.83 5.17
C ALA A 501 -2.12 -4.60 6.48
N THR A 502 -3.12 -5.49 6.49
CA THR A 502 -3.47 -6.28 7.68
C THR A 502 -2.97 -7.73 7.62
N SER A 503 -2.43 -8.17 6.48
CA SER A 503 -2.14 -9.58 6.16
C SER A 503 -3.34 -10.54 6.27
N VAL A 504 -4.57 -10.01 6.40
CA VAL A 504 -5.78 -10.81 6.51
C VAL A 504 -6.16 -11.37 5.14
N VAL A 505 -6.49 -12.66 5.13
CA VAL A 505 -7.02 -13.37 3.97
C VAL A 505 -8.49 -13.67 4.23
N SER A 506 -9.35 -13.24 3.33
CA SER A 506 -10.77 -13.60 3.31
C SER A 506 -11.10 -14.43 2.07
N VAL A 507 -11.94 -15.45 2.23
CA VAL A 507 -12.53 -16.19 1.10
C VAL A 507 -13.81 -15.48 0.70
N ILE A 508 -13.79 -14.83 -0.47
CA ILE A 508 -14.98 -14.24 -1.07
C ILE A 508 -15.71 -15.31 -1.86
N LYS A 509 -16.93 -15.60 -1.41
CA LYS A 509 -17.90 -16.39 -2.16
C LYS A 509 -18.77 -15.45 -2.98
N GLY A 510 -18.97 -15.79 -4.25
CA GLY A 510 -19.97 -15.11 -5.08
C GLY A 510 -19.51 -13.82 -5.75
N ILE A 511 -18.25 -13.72 -6.18
CA ILE A 511 -17.92 -12.79 -7.26
C ILE A 511 -18.86 -13.08 -8.43
N LYS A 512 -19.71 -12.11 -8.78
CA LYS A 512 -20.58 -12.18 -9.96
C LYS A 512 -19.68 -12.19 -11.19
N ILE A 513 -19.41 -13.39 -11.71
CA ILE A 513 -18.91 -13.57 -13.07
C ILE A 513 -20.00 -13.04 -14.00
N LEU A 514 -19.87 -11.78 -14.39
CA LEU A 514 -20.69 -11.15 -15.42
C LEU A 514 -20.30 -11.76 -16.76
N LEU A 515 -20.92 -12.91 -17.06
CA LEU A 515 -21.10 -13.45 -18.40
C LEU A 515 -21.89 -12.41 -19.21
N THR A 516 -21.19 -11.38 -19.66
CA THR A 516 -21.62 -10.52 -20.74
C THR A 516 -21.68 -11.42 -21.99
N ASN A 517 -22.84 -11.51 -22.65
CA ASN A 517 -22.98 -12.41 -23.78
C ASN A 517 -22.40 -11.74 -25.03
N TRP A 518 -21.11 -12.01 -25.29
CA TRP A 518 -20.33 -11.42 -26.38
C TRP A 518 -20.71 -11.98 -27.76
N GLN A 519 -21.92 -11.65 -28.23
CA GLN A 519 -22.29 -11.94 -29.61
C GLN A 519 -21.57 -10.98 -30.56
N PHE A 520 -20.56 -11.51 -31.25
CA PHE A 520 -20.05 -11.06 -32.55
C PHE A 520 -19.43 -9.65 -32.65
N VAL A 521 -18.12 -9.54 -32.38
CA VAL A 521 -17.26 -8.45 -32.90
C VAL A 521 -15.99 -8.97 -33.62
N LEU A 522 -15.60 -10.25 -33.41
CA LEU A 522 -14.31 -10.80 -33.85
C LEU A 522 -14.34 -11.55 -35.21
N ALA A 523 -14.98 -10.98 -36.23
CA ALA A 523 -14.85 -11.42 -37.62
C ALA A 523 -13.45 -11.10 -38.20
#